data_AF-A0A3Q2ZUR7-F1
#
_entry.id   AF-A0A3Q2ZUR7-F1
#
_cell.length_a   1.000
_cell.length_b   1.000
_cell.length_c   1.000
_cell.angle_alpha   90.00
_cell.angle_beta   90.00
_cell.angle_gamma   90.00
#
_symmetry.space_group_name_H-M   'P 1'
#
loop_
_entity.id
_entity.type
_entity.pdbx_description
1 polymer ?
#
loop_
_entity_poly.entity_id
_entity_poly.type
_entity_poly.pdbx_seq_one_letter_code
_entity_poly.pdbx_strand_id
1 'polypeptide(L)'
;MSSTAMKKKVLLMGKSGSGKTSMRSIIFANYIARDTRRLGATIDVEHSHVRFLGNLVLNLWDCGGQDTFMENYFTSQRDNIFRNVEVLIYVFDVESRELEKDMHYYQSCLEAILQNSPDAKVFCLVHKMDLVQEDQRDLIFKEREEDLKRLSRPLACTCFRTSIWDETLYKAWSSIVYQLIPNVQQLETNLRNFAQIIEADEVLLFERATFLVISHYQCKEQRDAHRFEKISNIIKQFKLSCSKLAASFQSMEVRNSNFAAFIDVFTSNTYVMVIMSDPSIRKCPTEQKHIHTGRTALITTRLFVCFFLFQHLQQLSSTSVMLGNTLRSWSGWTAPSTACTCECASSLPPPPPPRIPPSANQSTARRRHVADSQLQ
;
A
#
# COMPACT_ATOMS: atom_id res chain seq x y z
N MET A 1 6.64 18.79 19.47
CA MET A 1 5.61 17.97 20.14
C MET A 1 5.50 16.65 19.40
N SER A 2 5.77 15.53 20.06
CA SER A 2 5.59 14.19 19.48
C SER A 2 4.11 14.04 19.11
N SER A 3 3.77 13.98 17.82
CA SER A 3 2.42 13.64 17.39
C SER A 3 2.11 12.24 17.90
N THR A 4 1.29 12.10 18.94
CA THR A 4 0.83 10.80 19.43
C THR A 4 0.17 10.07 18.27
N ALA A 5 0.81 8.98 17.82
CA ALA A 5 0.30 8.20 16.71
C ALA A 5 -1.11 7.70 17.02
N MET A 6 -2.04 7.89 16.09
CA MET A 6 -3.43 7.50 16.27
C MET A 6 -3.54 5.99 16.21
N LYS A 7 -3.90 5.36 17.33
CA LYS A 7 -4.05 3.92 17.45
C LYS A 7 -5.49 3.55 17.12
N LYS A 8 -5.69 2.66 16.14
CA LYS A 8 -7.00 2.14 15.75
C LYS A 8 -7.02 0.63 15.99
N LYS A 9 -7.96 0.15 16.81
CA LYS A 9 -8.13 -1.28 17.11
C LYS A 9 -8.99 -1.92 16.03
N VAL A 10 -8.46 -2.95 15.39
CA VAL A 10 -9.13 -3.72 14.35
C VAL A 10 -9.24 -5.17 14.83
N LEU A 11 -10.47 -5.64 15.03
CA LEU A 11 -10.73 -7.03 15.38
C LEU A 11 -10.85 -7.87 14.11
N LEU A 12 -10.16 -9.00 14.07
CA LEU A 12 -10.26 -9.99 13.02
C LEU A 12 -10.79 -11.29 13.63
N MET A 13 -12.07 -11.58 13.38
CA MET A 13 -12.80 -12.70 13.99
C MET A 13 -13.45 -13.60 12.95
N GLY A 14 -13.87 -14.80 13.36
CA GLY A 14 -14.45 -15.82 12.51
C GLY A 14 -13.97 -17.21 12.89
N LYS A 15 -14.69 -18.24 12.45
CA LYS A 15 -14.41 -19.64 12.78
C LYS A 15 -12.98 -20.08 12.43
N SER A 16 -12.45 -21.09 13.14
CA SER A 16 -11.16 -21.70 12.83
C SER A 16 -11.12 -22.17 11.37
N GLY A 17 -9.97 -22.01 10.72
CA GLY A 17 -9.80 -22.39 9.30
C GLY A 17 -10.37 -21.42 8.27
N SER A 18 -11.10 -20.37 8.65
CA SER A 18 -11.67 -19.37 7.73
C SER A 18 -10.65 -18.51 6.96
N GLY A 19 -9.36 -18.54 7.30
CA GLY A 19 -8.30 -17.83 6.57
C GLY A 19 -7.88 -16.46 7.13
N LYS A 20 -8.31 -16.11 8.36
CA LYS A 20 -7.94 -14.86 9.07
C LYS A 20 -6.44 -14.55 9.06
N THR A 21 -5.65 -15.45 9.63
CA THR A 21 -4.19 -15.32 9.74
C THR A 21 -3.52 -15.32 8.36
N SER A 22 -4.05 -16.08 7.40
CA SER A 22 -3.57 -16.06 6.01
C SER A 22 -3.71 -14.68 5.39
N MET A 23 -4.86 -14.01 5.56
CA MET A 23 -5.08 -12.66 5.06
C MET A 23 -4.15 -11.64 5.70
N ARG A 24 -4.02 -11.67 7.04
CA ARG A 24 -3.09 -10.79 7.77
C ARG A 24 -1.67 -10.93 7.24
N SER A 25 -1.20 -12.17 7.09
CA SER A 25 0.17 -12.46 6.66
C SER A 25 0.47 -12.03 5.23
N ILE A 26 -0.50 -12.15 4.31
CA ILE A 26 -0.31 -11.72 2.92
C ILE A 26 -0.17 -10.19 2.84
N ILE A 27 -1.10 -9.47 3.47
CA ILE A 27 -1.14 -8.01 3.37
C ILE A 27 0.00 -7.36 4.17
N PHE A 28 0.21 -7.79 5.42
CA PHE A 28 1.09 -7.10 6.37
C PHE A 28 2.44 -7.78 6.62
N ALA A 29 2.57 -9.08 6.33
CA ALA A 29 3.80 -9.84 6.58
C ALA A 29 4.51 -10.32 5.29
N ASN A 30 4.07 -9.86 4.11
CA ASN A 30 4.71 -10.20 2.83
C ASN A 30 4.70 -11.70 2.48
N TYR A 31 3.75 -12.47 3.03
CA TYR A 31 3.58 -13.87 2.65
C TYR A 31 2.99 -13.98 1.24
N ILE A 32 3.42 -15.00 0.50
CA ILE A 32 2.71 -15.45 -0.70
C ILE A 32 1.58 -16.41 -0.30
N ALA A 33 0.51 -16.47 -1.11
CA ALA A 33 -0.66 -17.31 -0.83
C ALA A 33 -0.28 -18.78 -0.53
N ARG A 34 0.68 -19.34 -1.27
CA ARG A 34 1.17 -20.72 -1.08
C ARG A 34 1.77 -20.97 0.31
N ASP A 35 2.46 -19.97 0.88
CA ASP A 35 3.16 -20.12 2.16
C ASP A 35 2.20 -20.12 3.35
N THR A 36 0.98 -19.63 3.15
CA THR A 36 -0.05 -19.61 4.20
C THR A 36 -0.49 -21.00 4.65
N ARG A 37 -0.26 -22.05 3.83
CA ARG A 37 -0.52 -23.46 4.19
C ARG A 37 0.29 -23.95 5.38
N ARG A 38 1.41 -23.28 5.69
CA ARG A 38 2.29 -23.63 6.82
C ARG A 38 1.87 -22.95 8.13
N LEU A 39 0.88 -22.06 8.08
CA LEU A 39 0.39 -21.38 9.27
C LEU A 39 -0.39 -22.38 10.14
N GLY A 40 0.01 -22.47 11.41
CA GLY A 40 -0.73 -23.24 12.41
C GLY A 40 -2.00 -22.52 12.86
N ALA A 41 -2.79 -23.21 13.68
CA ALA A 41 -3.95 -22.58 14.32
C ALA A 41 -3.48 -21.51 15.31
N THR A 42 -4.08 -20.33 15.24
CA THR A 42 -3.84 -19.25 16.21
C THR A 42 -4.33 -19.69 17.59
N ILE A 43 -3.44 -19.55 18.58
CA ILE A 43 -3.74 -19.80 19.99
C ILE A 43 -4.15 -18.47 20.59
N ASP A 44 -5.38 -18.40 21.10
CA ASP A 44 -5.95 -17.19 21.66
C ASP A 44 -5.86 -15.98 20.69
N VAL A 45 -5.40 -14.80 21.13
CA VAL A 45 -5.31 -13.59 20.29
C VAL A 45 -3.86 -13.29 19.92
N GLU A 46 -3.58 -13.20 18.62
CA GLU A 46 -2.29 -12.71 18.13
C GLU A 46 -2.38 -11.21 17.80
N HIS A 47 -1.58 -10.40 18.48
CA HIS A 47 -1.53 -8.95 18.28
C HIS A 47 -0.50 -8.56 17.23
N SER A 48 -0.89 -7.68 16.30
CA SER A 48 0.03 -7.11 15.31
C SER A 48 -0.12 -5.59 15.26
N HIS A 49 1.00 -4.88 15.45
CA HIS A 49 1.06 -3.42 15.39
C HIS A 49 1.62 -2.99 14.04
N VAL A 50 0.74 -2.60 13.12
CA VAL A 50 1.12 -2.15 11.78
C VAL A 50 1.11 -0.63 11.74
N ARG A 51 2.26 -0.03 11.47
CA ARG A 51 2.33 1.39 11.19
C ARG A 51 1.90 1.64 9.74
N PHE A 52 0.89 2.48 9.57
CA PHE A 52 0.30 2.83 8.29
C PHE A 52 0.42 4.35 8.10
N LEU A 53 0.86 4.81 6.92
CA LEU A 53 1.01 6.24 6.62
C LEU A 53 1.87 7.05 7.63
N GLY A 54 2.70 6.38 8.43
CA GLY A 54 3.58 6.97 9.42
C GLY A 54 2.91 7.30 10.77
N ASN A 55 1.75 7.96 10.77
CA ASN A 55 1.06 8.46 11.98
C ASN A 55 -0.13 7.59 12.43
N LEU A 56 -0.66 6.71 11.57
CA LEU A 56 -1.72 5.77 11.90
C LEU A 56 -1.08 4.44 12.35
N VAL A 57 -1.56 3.89 13.46
CA VAL A 57 -1.14 2.57 13.94
C VAL A 57 -2.37 1.68 14.01
N LEU A 58 -2.39 0.67 13.14
CA LEU A 58 -3.40 -0.38 13.14
C LEU A 58 -2.98 -1.45 14.14
N ASN A 59 -3.78 -1.61 15.20
CA ASN A 59 -3.63 -2.70 16.14
C ASN A 59 -4.57 -3.82 15.69
N LEU A 60 -4.04 -4.76 14.93
CA LEU A 60 -4.77 -5.93 14.46
C LEU A 60 -4.78 -6.98 15.56
N TRP A 61 -5.98 -7.45 15.90
CA TRP A 61 -6.23 -8.51 16.87
C TRP A 61 -6.74 -9.71 16.08
N ASP A 62 -5.85 -10.64 15.76
CA ASP A 62 -6.19 -11.88 15.07
C ASP A 62 -6.65 -12.91 16.11
N CYS A 63 -7.97 -13.07 16.24
CA CYS A 63 -8.57 -13.93 17.25
C CYS A 63 -8.65 -15.38 16.76
N GLY A 64 -8.16 -16.31 17.57
CA GLY A 64 -8.28 -17.75 17.32
C GLY A 64 -9.74 -18.18 17.26
N GLY A 65 -10.14 -18.79 16.15
CA GLY A 65 -11.54 -19.14 15.89
C GLY A 65 -11.99 -20.49 16.42
N GLN A 66 -11.24 -21.10 17.35
CA GLN A 66 -11.63 -22.39 17.94
C GLN A 66 -12.76 -22.16 18.94
N ASP A 67 -13.72 -23.09 19.03
CA ASP A 67 -14.94 -22.90 19.84
C ASP A 67 -14.65 -22.53 21.30
N THR A 68 -13.65 -23.18 21.90
CA THR A 68 -13.21 -22.92 23.28
C THR A 68 -12.71 -21.48 23.47
N PHE A 69 -11.99 -20.93 22.49
CA PHE A 69 -11.52 -19.54 22.54
C PHE A 69 -12.66 -18.56 22.29
N MET A 70 -13.55 -18.86 21.34
CA MET A 70 -14.72 -18.03 21.04
C MET A 70 -15.63 -17.86 22.27
N GLU A 71 -15.91 -18.94 23.00
CA GLU A 71 -16.69 -18.88 24.24
C GLU A 71 -16.00 -18.02 25.31
N ASN A 72 -14.68 -18.12 25.45
CA ASN A 72 -13.90 -17.29 26.37
C ASN A 72 -13.95 -15.80 26.00
N TYR A 73 -13.99 -15.46 24.70
CA TYR A 73 -14.14 -14.07 24.24
C TYR A 73 -15.49 -13.47 24.61
N PHE A 74 -16.56 -14.25 24.62
CA PHE A 74 -17.90 -13.74 24.96
C PHE A 74 -18.20 -13.72 26.45
N THR A 75 -17.45 -14.50 27.24
CA THR A 75 -17.62 -14.63 28.69
C THR A 75 -16.56 -13.85 29.45
N SER A 76 -15.37 -14.43 29.64
CA SER A 76 -14.34 -13.93 30.53
C SER A 76 -13.57 -12.72 29.99
N GLN A 77 -13.37 -12.66 28.66
CA GLN A 77 -12.57 -11.61 28.01
C GLN A 77 -13.40 -10.56 27.27
N ARG A 78 -14.73 -10.55 27.43
CA ARG A 78 -15.66 -9.72 26.65
C ARG A 78 -15.26 -8.25 26.63
N ASP A 79 -15.02 -7.67 27.81
CA ASP A 79 -14.67 -6.25 27.92
C ASP A 79 -13.30 -5.94 27.30
N ASN A 80 -12.34 -6.86 27.41
CA ASN A 80 -10.99 -6.65 26.85
C ASN A 80 -11.01 -6.70 25.31
N ILE A 81 -11.74 -7.65 24.74
CA ILE A 81 -11.82 -7.84 23.28
C ILE A 81 -12.68 -6.76 22.64
N PHE A 82 -13.87 -6.49 23.16
CA PHE A 82 -14.87 -5.67 22.46
C PHE A 82 -14.85 -4.18 22.82
N ARG A 83 -13.99 -3.74 23.73
CA ARG A 83 -13.80 -2.31 24.05
C ARG A 83 -12.88 -1.58 23.08
N ASN A 84 -13.23 -0.33 22.77
CA ASN A 84 -12.50 0.60 21.90
C ASN A 84 -12.21 0.01 20.51
N VAL A 85 -13.17 -0.74 19.96
CA VAL A 85 -13.07 -1.34 18.63
C VAL A 85 -13.49 -0.30 17.61
N GLU A 86 -12.65 -0.05 16.62
CA GLU A 86 -12.95 0.89 15.53
C GLU A 86 -13.53 0.15 14.34
N VAL A 87 -13.02 -1.06 14.10
CA VAL A 87 -13.43 -1.92 13.00
C VAL A 87 -13.51 -3.37 13.47
N LEU A 88 -14.62 -4.04 13.17
CA LEU A 88 -14.76 -5.49 13.22
C LEU A 88 -14.71 -6.04 11.79
N ILE A 89 -13.76 -6.93 11.52
CA ILE A 89 -13.69 -7.74 10.32
C ILE A 89 -14.06 -9.16 10.69
N TYR A 90 -15.24 -9.62 10.26
CA TYR A 90 -15.69 -10.98 10.47
C TYR A 90 -15.54 -11.80 9.19
N VAL A 91 -14.90 -12.96 9.28
CA VAL A 91 -14.55 -13.80 8.14
C VAL A 91 -15.41 -15.06 8.15
N PHE A 92 -16.12 -15.28 7.06
CA PHE A 92 -16.90 -16.47 6.79
C PHE A 92 -16.18 -17.35 5.77
N ASP A 93 -16.14 -18.65 6.02
CA ASP A 93 -15.67 -19.62 5.06
C ASP A 93 -16.83 -20.04 4.14
N VAL A 94 -16.70 -19.87 2.83
CA VAL A 94 -17.77 -20.23 1.88
C VAL A 94 -18.10 -21.72 1.87
N GLU A 95 -17.13 -22.58 2.22
CA GLU A 95 -17.32 -24.04 2.32
C GLU A 95 -17.78 -24.51 3.71
N SER A 96 -18.09 -23.58 4.62
CA SER A 96 -18.52 -23.98 5.96
C SER A 96 -19.79 -24.81 5.90
N ARG A 97 -19.75 -25.98 6.55
CA ARG A 97 -20.89 -26.89 6.70
C ARG A 97 -21.78 -26.55 7.89
N GLU A 98 -21.32 -25.68 8.79
CA GLU A 98 -22.00 -25.31 10.04
C GLU A 98 -22.43 -23.84 9.98
N LEU A 99 -23.23 -23.49 8.98
CA LEU A 99 -23.62 -22.10 8.70
C LEU A 99 -24.42 -21.50 9.85
N GLU A 100 -25.34 -22.25 10.46
CA GLU A 100 -26.15 -21.76 11.58
C GLU A 100 -25.25 -21.40 12.78
N LYS A 101 -24.22 -22.21 13.05
CA LYS A 101 -23.27 -21.97 14.14
C LYS A 101 -22.40 -20.75 13.86
N ASP A 102 -21.94 -20.59 12.61
CA ASP A 102 -21.17 -19.43 12.19
C ASP A 102 -21.99 -18.13 12.33
N MET A 103 -23.28 -18.18 11.99
CA MET A 103 -24.21 -17.06 12.17
C MET A 103 -24.47 -16.76 13.64
N HIS A 104 -24.61 -17.78 14.49
CA HIS A 104 -24.76 -17.60 15.93
C HIS A 104 -23.55 -16.88 16.53
N TYR A 105 -22.33 -17.34 16.23
CA TYR A 105 -21.11 -16.67 16.69
C TYR A 105 -20.99 -15.24 16.16
N TYR A 106 -21.39 -15.01 14.91
CA TYR A 106 -21.41 -13.67 14.33
C TYR A 106 -22.37 -12.74 15.09
N GLN A 107 -23.59 -13.19 15.38
CA GLN A 107 -24.56 -12.42 16.16
C GLN A 107 -24.05 -12.12 17.57
N SER A 108 -23.45 -13.11 18.26
CA SER A 108 -22.84 -12.90 19.58
C SER A 108 -21.73 -11.83 19.53
N CYS A 109 -20.91 -11.80 18.47
CA CYS A 109 -19.93 -10.73 18.25
C CYS A 109 -20.59 -9.36 18.07
N LEU A 110 -21.65 -9.28 17.27
CA LEU A 110 -22.36 -8.04 17.03
C LEU A 110 -23.01 -7.48 18.29
N GLU A 111 -23.60 -8.34 19.13
CA GLU A 111 -24.15 -7.95 20.42
C GLU A 111 -23.07 -7.39 21.35
N ALA A 112 -21.91 -8.05 21.40
CA ALA A 112 -20.79 -7.57 22.20
C ALA A 112 -20.23 -6.23 21.69
N ILE A 113 -20.17 -6.04 20.37
CA ILE A 113 -19.81 -4.76 19.75
C ILE A 113 -20.84 -3.67 20.06
N LEU A 114 -22.14 -3.96 19.90
CA LEU A 114 -23.20 -2.97 20.12
C LEU A 114 -23.19 -2.45 21.57
N GLN A 115 -22.84 -3.31 22.53
CA GLN A 115 -22.75 -2.94 23.95
C GLN A 115 -21.48 -2.16 24.30
N ASN A 116 -20.33 -2.48 23.68
CA ASN A 116 -19.03 -1.95 24.11
C ASN A 116 -18.41 -0.90 23.17
N SER A 117 -18.73 -0.98 21.88
CA SER A 117 -18.19 -0.13 20.80
C SER A 117 -19.25 0.08 19.70
N PRO A 118 -20.36 0.80 19.98
CA PRO A 118 -21.48 0.93 19.03
C PRO A 118 -21.10 1.66 17.73
N ASP A 119 -20.06 2.49 17.76
CA ASP A 119 -19.57 3.23 16.58
C ASP A 119 -18.62 2.39 15.70
N ALA A 120 -18.36 1.13 16.06
CA ALA A 120 -17.47 0.27 15.31
C ALA A 120 -18.04 -0.04 13.92
N LYS A 121 -17.18 0.03 12.90
CA LYS A 121 -17.57 -0.30 11.54
C LYS A 121 -17.47 -1.81 11.32
N VAL A 122 -18.53 -2.41 10.80
CA VAL A 122 -18.60 -3.87 10.60
C VAL A 122 -18.36 -4.23 9.13
N PHE A 123 -17.38 -5.09 8.91
CA PHE A 123 -17.09 -5.68 7.61
C PHE A 123 -17.20 -7.20 7.68
N CYS A 124 -17.88 -7.77 6.69
CA CYS A 124 -18.00 -9.21 6.55
C CYS A 124 -17.30 -9.68 5.27
N LEU A 125 -16.37 -10.60 5.42
CA LEU A 125 -15.63 -11.17 4.30
C LEU A 125 -16.14 -12.59 4.05
N VAL A 126 -16.81 -12.81 2.92
CA VAL A 126 -17.09 -14.16 2.42
C VAL A 126 -15.82 -14.63 1.73
N HIS A 127 -15.07 -15.49 2.43
CA HIS A 127 -13.71 -15.87 2.07
C HIS A 127 -13.66 -17.24 1.38
N LYS A 128 -12.52 -17.52 0.74
CA LYS A 128 -12.25 -18.72 -0.08
C LYS A 128 -13.17 -18.87 -1.29
N MET A 129 -13.59 -17.74 -1.87
CA MET A 129 -14.46 -17.73 -3.05
C MET A 129 -13.83 -18.36 -4.30
N ASP A 130 -12.52 -18.61 -4.28
CA ASP A 130 -11.81 -19.41 -5.28
C ASP A 130 -12.32 -20.84 -5.41
N LEU A 131 -12.89 -21.40 -4.33
CA LEU A 131 -13.42 -22.77 -4.28
C LEU A 131 -14.79 -22.89 -4.96
N VAL A 132 -15.47 -21.76 -5.17
CA VAL A 132 -16.74 -21.66 -5.88
C VAL A 132 -16.48 -21.44 -7.38
N GLN A 133 -17.29 -22.09 -8.22
CA GLN A 133 -17.25 -21.91 -9.68
C GLN A 133 -17.60 -20.46 -10.06
N GLU A 134 -16.86 -19.90 -11.03
CA GLU A 134 -16.89 -18.47 -11.34
C GLU A 134 -18.29 -17.92 -11.67
N ASP A 135 -19.10 -18.70 -12.39
CA ASP A 135 -20.48 -18.42 -12.75
C ASP A 135 -21.44 -18.35 -11.55
N GLN A 136 -21.13 -19.06 -10.47
CA GLN A 136 -21.93 -19.09 -9.24
C GLN A 136 -21.48 -18.08 -8.18
N ARG A 137 -20.28 -17.51 -8.30
CA ARG A 137 -19.69 -16.63 -7.27
C ARG A 137 -20.56 -15.41 -6.97
N ASP A 138 -21.12 -14.78 -8.00
CA ASP A 138 -21.97 -13.58 -7.84
C ASP A 138 -23.30 -13.91 -7.15
N LEU A 139 -23.91 -15.04 -7.50
CA LEU A 139 -25.18 -15.48 -6.94
C LEU A 139 -25.03 -15.81 -5.45
N ILE A 140 -24.07 -16.67 -5.11
CA ILE A 140 -23.80 -17.08 -3.72
C ILE A 140 -23.40 -15.87 -2.88
N PHE A 141 -22.57 -14.97 -3.42
CA PHE A 141 -22.18 -13.77 -2.67
C PHE A 141 -23.38 -12.87 -2.35
N LYS A 142 -24.27 -12.62 -3.31
CA LYS A 142 -25.45 -11.77 -3.10
C LYS A 142 -26.40 -12.35 -2.05
N GLU A 143 -26.67 -13.65 -2.12
CA GLU A 143 -27.51 -14.35 -1.14
C GLU A 143 -26.93 -14.19 0.29
N ARG A 144 -25.62 -14.45 0.44
CA ARG A 144 -24.93 -14.30 1.73
C ARG A 144 -24.90 -12.84 2.20
N GLU A 145 -24.68 -11.91 1.29
CA GLU A 145 -24.65 -10.47 1.60
C GLU A 145 -26.01 -9.99 2.13
N GLU A 146 -27.11 -10.43 1.55
CA GLU A 146 -28.46 -10.09 2.00
C GLU A 146 -28.75 -10.64 3.39
N ASP A 147 -28.43 -11.92 3.63
CA ASP A 147 -28.57 -12.55 4.94
C ASP A 147 -27.74 -11.84 6.01
N LEU A 148 -26.46 -11.58 5.72
CA LEU A 148 -25.56 -10.89 6.64
C LEU A 148 -26.08 -9.50 6.96
N LYS A 149 -26.42 -8.68 5.96
CA LYS A 149 -26.98 -7.34 6.17
C LYS A 149 -28.27 -7.35 6.97
N ARG A 150 -29.11 -8.38 6.82
CA ARG A 150 -30.34 -8.53 7.62
C ARG A 150 -29.99 -8.83 9.08
N LEU A 151 -29.06 -9.75 9.32
CA LEU A 151 -28.64 -10.16 10.67
C LEU A 151 -27.80 -9.11 11.39
N SER A 152 -27.11 -8.22 10.65
CA SER A 152 -26.28 -7.17 11.24
C SER A 152 -27.05 -6.01 11.87
N ARG A 153 -28.35 -5.88 11.58
CA ARG A 153 -29.15 -4.74 12.05
C ARG A 153 -29.18 -4.71 13.59
N PRO A 154 -29.00 -3.53 14.23
CA PRO A 154 -29.03 -2.18 13.65
C PRO A 154 -27.68 -1.68 13.07
N LEU A 155 -26.59 -2.44 13.19
CA LEU A 155 -25.27 -2.04 12.70
C LEU A 155 -25.20 -2.09 11.17
N ALA A 156 -24.53 -1.11 10.57
CA ALA A 156 -24.26 -1.11 9.14
C ALA A 156 -23.13 -2.11 8.83
N CYS A 157 -23.40 -3.05 7.92
CA CYS A 157 -22.44 -4.05 7.46
C CYS A 157 -22.08 -3.86 5.99
N THR A 158 -20.77 -3.86 5.70
CA THR A 158 -20.26 -3.91 4.33
C THR A 158 -19.68 -5.29 4.05
N CYS A 159 -20.14 -5.95 2.99
CA CYS A 159 -19.70 -7.29 2.62
C CYS A 159 -18.70 -7.27 1.47
N PHE A 160 -17.72 -8.17 1.48
CA PHE A 160 -16.83 -8.42 0.36
C PHE A 160 -16.66 -9.92 0.13
N ARG A 161 -16.65 -10.33 -1.13
CA ARG A 161 -16.09 -11.62 -1.53
C ARG A 161 -14.57 -11.50 -1.59
N THR A 162 -13.88 -12.49 -1.03
CA THR A 162 -12.42 -12.46 -0.96
C THR A 162 -11.79 -13.82 -1.23
N SER A 163 -10.63 -13.81 -1.87
CA SER A 163 -9.73 -14.95 -1.99
C SER A 163 -8.29 -14.50 -1.80
N ILE A 164 -7.45 -15.39 -1.26
CA ILE A 164 -6.00 -15.15 -1.19
C ILE A 164 -5.30 -15.33 -2.55
N TRP A 165 -6.00 -15.86 -3.55
CA TRP A 165 -5.43 -16.18 -4.86
C TRP A 165 -5.63 -15.09 -5.91
N ASP A 166 -6.43 -14.07 -5.60
CA ASP A 166 -6.78 -12.99 -6.52
C ASP A 166 -6.69 -11.60 -5.86
N GLU A 167 -7.01 -10.56 -6.62
CA GLU A 167 -6.97 -9.16 -6.19
C GLU A 167 -8.07 -8.77 -5.19
N THR A 168 -9.10 -9.60 -5.01
CA THR A 168 -10.29 -9.23 -4.22
C THR A 168 -9.95 -9.00 -2.75
N LEU A 169 -8.90 -9.66 -2.24
CA LEU A 169 -8.38 -9.40 -0.91
C LEU A 169 -7.86 -7.97 -0.76
N TYR A 170 -7.11 -7.46 -1.75
CA TYR A 170 -6.62 -6.08 -1.74
C TYR A 170 -7.78 -5.09 -1.78
N LYS A 171 -8.85 -5.39 -2.53
CA LYS A 171 -10.06 -4.56 -2.56
C LYS A 171 -10.69 -4.39 -1.19
N ALA A 172 -10.92 -5.51 -0.51
CA ALA A 172 -11.52 -5.50 0.82
C ALA A 172 -10.65 -4.71 1.81
N TRP A 173 -9.35 -5.03 1.89
CA TRP A 173 -8.44 -4.36 2.82
C TRP A 173 -8.22 -2.89 2.50
N SER A 174 -8.14 -2.50 1.21
CA SER A 174 -8.07 -1.09 0.81
C SER A 174 -9.31 -0.35 1.28
N SER A 175 -10.52 -0.90 1.09
CA SER A 175 -11.74 -0.27 1.56
C SER A 175 -11.81 -0.17 3.09
N ILE A 176 -11.36 -1.20 3.81
CA ILE A 176 -11.36 -1.20 5.28
C ILE A 176 -10.40 -0.13 5.80
N VAL A 177 -9.17 -0.12 5.29
CA VAL A 177 -8.15 0.82 5.74
C VAL A 177 -8.50 2.24 5.32
N TYR A 178 -9.08 2.45 4.12
CA TYR A 178 -9.57 3.74 3.67
C TYR A 178 -10.50 4.42 4.68
N GLN A 179 -11.40 3.64 5.29
CA GLN A 179 -12.32 4.14 6.31
C GLN A 179 -11.67 4.48 7.66
N LEU A 180 -10.43 4.07 7.88
CA LEU A 180 -9.63 4.37 9.07
C LEU A 180 -8.68 5.57 8.88
N ILE A 181 -8.47 6.01 7.64
CA ILE A 181 -7.54 7.09 7.32
C ILE A 181 -8.17 8.44 7.69
N PRO A 182 -7.52 9.23 8.56
CA PRO A 182 -7.97 10.59 8.86
C PRO A 182 -7.78 11.51 7.65
N ASN A 183 -8.59 12.57 7.54
CA ASN A 183 -8.41 13.64 6.55
C ASN A 183 -8.34 13.18 5.08
N VAL A 184 -9.00 12.07 4.74
CA VAL A 184 -8.95 11.49 3.40
C VAL A 184 -9.42 12.47 2.31
N GLN A 185 -10.38 13.34 2.61
CA GLN A 185 -10.86 14.38 1.70
C GLN A 185 -9.78 15.40 1.31
N GLN A 186 -8.93 15.79 2.27
CA GLN A 186 -7.81 16.69 1.99
C GLN A 186 -6.77 15.99 1.12
N LEU A 187 -6.52 14.70 1.37
CA LEU A 187 -5.61 13.90 0.55
C LEU A 187 -6.10 13.79 -0.89
N GLU A 188 -7.39 13.51 -1.10
CA GLU A 188 -8.00 13.46 -2.44
C GLU A 188 -7.94 14.82 -3.15
N THR A 189 -8.20 15.90 -2.43
CA THR A 189 -8.13 17.27 -2.99
C THR A 189 -6.70 17.60 -3.42
N ASN A 190 -5.71 17.29 -2.57
CA ASN A 190 -4.32 17.54 -2.90
C ASN A 190 -3.83 16.65 -4.05
N LEU A 191 -4.28 15.39 -4.10
CA LEU A 191 -3.95 14.46 -5.19
C LEU A 191 -4.58 14.91 -6.51
N ARG A 192 -5.81 15.44 -6.47
CA ARG A 192 -6.49 16.05 -7.62
C ARG A 192 -5.72 17.27 -8.14
N ASN A 193 -5.35 18.19 -7.25
CA ASN A 193 -4.57 19.37 -7.62
C ASN A 193 -3.22 18.96 -8.23
N PHE A 194 -2.56 17.98 -7.61
CA PHE A 194 -1.32 17.41 -8.14
C PHE A 194 -1.53 16.84 -9.55
N ALA A 195 -2.56 16.01 -9.75
CA ALA A 195 -2.86 15.39 -11.04
C ALA A 195 -3.17 16.42 -12.14
N GLN A 196 -3.86 17.52 -11.79
CA GLN A 196 -4.14 18.62 -12.70
C GLN A 196 -2.87 19.38 -13.12
N ILE A 197 -1.94 19.64 -12.19
CA ILE A 197 -0.67 20.33 -12.48
C ILE A 197 0.22 19.52 -13.43
N ILE A 198 0.22 18.20 -13.29
CA ILE A 198 1.01 17.30 -14.14
C ILE A 198 0.25 16.84 -15.40
N GLU A 199 -1.01 17.26 -15.58
CA GLU A 199 -1.89 16.87 -16.69
C GLU A 199 -2.00 15.34 -16.86
N ALA A 200 -2.04 14.60 -15.75
CA ALA A 200 -2.15 13.15 -15.78
C ALA A 200 -3.59 12.69 -16.00
N ASP A 201 -3.76 11.60 -16.75
CA ASP A 201 -5.06 10.96 -16.92
C ASP A 201 -5.51 10.24 -15.66
N GLU A 202 -4.55 9.65 -14.95
CA GLU A 202 -4.83 8.91 -13.73
C GLU A 202 -3.62 8.96 -12.78
N VAL A 203 -3.90 9.14 -11.49
CA VAL A 203 -2.89 9.11 -10.43
C VAL A 203 -3.37 8.22 -9.31
N LEU A 204 -2.54 7.26 -8.90
CA LEU A 204 -2.81 6.36 -7.77
C LEU A 204 -1.79 6.59 -6.67
N LEU A 205 -2.26 6.63 -5.43
CA LEU A 205 -1.41 6.72 -4.26
C LEU A 205 -1.52 5.43 -3.46
N PHE A 206 -0.37 4.80 -3.19
CA PHE A 206 -0.29 3.53 -2.47
C PHE A 206 0.49 3.69 -1.17
N GLU A 207 0.13 2.91 -0.16
CA GLU A 207 0.95 2.78 1.04
C GLU A 207 2.18 1.92 0.75
N ARG A 208 3.35 2.35 1.24
CA ARG A 208 4.66 1.80 0.85
C ARG A 208 4.87 0.33 1.20
N ALA A 209 4.45 -0.10 2.39
CA ALA A 209 4.70 -1.46 2.86
C ALA A 209 3.73 -2.47 2.22
N THR A 210 2.45 -2.17 2.30
CA THR A 210 1.33 -3.04 1.91
C THR A 210 0.95 -2.93 0.44
N PHE A 211 1.27 -1.81 -0.21
CA PHE A 211 0.79 -1.46 -1.56
C PHE A 211 -0.74 -1.38 -1.66
N LEU A 212 -1.45 -1.17 -0.54
CA LEU A 212 -2.87 -0.84 -0.57
C LEU A 212 -3.08 0.54 -1.17
N VAL A 213 -4.11 0.66 -2.01
CA VAL A 213 -4.52 1.96 -2.56
C VAL A 213 -5.12 2.81 -1.45
N ILE A 214 -4.61 4.04 -1.32
CA ILE A 214 -5.06 5.02 -0.34
C ILE A 214 -6.02 6.03 -0.99
N SER A 215 -5.65 6.55 -2.15
CA SER A 215 -6.39 7.58 -2.87
C SER A 215 -6.07 7.49 -4.35
N HIS A 216 -6.98 7.98 -5.18
CA HIS A 216 -6.80 8.01 -6.62
C HIS A 216 -7.45 9.26 -7.21
N TYR A 217 -6.96 9.66 -8.38
CA TYR A 217 -7.57 10.63 -9.26
C TYR A 217 -7.69 10.01 -10.64
N GLN A 218 -8.84 10.22 -11.29
CA GLN A 218 -9.07 9.81 -12.67
C GLN A 218 -9.72 10.97 -13.43
N CYS A 219 -9.15 11.30 -14.59
CA CYS A 219 -9.68 12.31 -15.50
C CYS A 219 -10.80 11.73 -16.38
N LYS A 220 -10.64 10.47 -16.80
CA LYS A 220 -11.62 9.73 -17.60
C LYS A 220 -11.94 8.40 -16.92
N GLU A 221 -13.19 7.99 -17.02
CA GLU A 221 -13.62 6.69 -16.54
C GLU A 221 -12.95 5.59 -17.38
N GLN A 222 -12.33 4.63 -16.69
CA GLN A 222 -11.61 3.53 -17.31
C GLN A 222 -12.50 2.29 -17.38
N ARG A 223 -12.25 1.43 -18.37
CA ARG A 223 -13.05 0.22 -18.60
C ARG A 223 -13.01 -0.79 -17.45
N ASP A 224 -11.87 -0.92 -16.78
CA ASP A 224 -11.67 -1.87 -15.68
C ASP A 224 -11.80 -1.17 -14.32
N ALA A 225 -12.87 -1.47 -13.60
CA ALA A 225 -13.13 -0.96 -12.26
C ALA A 225 -12.26 -1.63 -11.18
N HIS A 226 -11.65 -2.78 -11.46
CA HIS A 226 -10.82 -3.57 -10.52
C HIS A 226 -9.32 -3.39 -10.75
N ARG A 227 -8.94 -2.43 -11.59
CA ARG A 227 -7.54 -2.20 -11.96
C ARG A 227 -6.67 -1.79 -10.77
N PHE A 228 -7.23 -1.07 -9.79
CA PHE A 228 -6.48 -0.57 -8.63
C PHE A 228 -5.90 -1.73 -7.83
N GLU A 229 -6.72 -2.74 -7.59
CA GLU A 229 -6.38 -3.89 -6.77
C GLU A 229 -5.51 -4.89 -7.53
N LYS A 230 -5.74 -5.02 -8.85
CA LYS A 230 -4.84 -5.75 -9.74
C LYS A 230 -3.43 -5.15 -9.73
N ILE A 231 -3.32 -3.82 -9.83
CA ILE A 231 -2.02 -3.13 -9.77
C ILE A 231 -1.36 -3.36 -8.41
N SER A 232 -2.09 -3.20 -7.29
CA SER A 232 -1.59 -3.50 -5.96
C SER A 232 -1.03 -4.93 -5.86
N ASN A 233 -1.76 -5.92 -6.36
CA ASN A 233 -1.32 -7.31 -6.35
C ASN A 233 -0.07 -7.52 -7.23
N ILE A 234 -0.08 -7.03 -8.48
CA ILE A 234 1.06 -7.16 -9.42
C ILE A 234 2.34 -6.56 -8.82
N ILE A 235 2.27 -5.32 -8.33
CA ILE A 235 3.45 -4.63 -7.80
C ILE A 235 3.91 -5.28 -6.49
N LYS A 236 2.99 -5.76 -5.64
CA LYS A 236 3.37 -6.53 -4.46
C LYS A 236 4.13 -7.79 -4.84
N GLN A 237 3.63 -8.60 -5.78
CA GLN A 237 4.32 -9.80 -6.24
C GLN A 237 5.69 -9.48 -6.86
N PHE A 238 5.79 -8.40 -7.63
CA PHE A 238 7.06 -7.92 -8.17
C PHE A 238 8.04 -7.53 -7.04
N LYS A 239 7.58 -6.77 -6.05
CA LYS A 239 8.39 -6.39 -4.87
C LYS A 239 8.90 -7.60 -4.09
N LEU A 240 8.06 -8.61 -3.89
CA LEU A 240 8.47 -9.87 -3.26
C LEU A 240 9.53 -10.60 -4.08
N SER A 241 9.44 -10.53 -5.41
CA SER A 241 10.41 -11.12 -6.32
C SER A 241 11.76 -10.38 -6.25
N CYS A 242 11.75 -9.04 -6.19
CA CYS A 242 12.98 -8.25 -5.94
C CYS A 242 13.63 -8.61 -4.60
N SER A 243 12.83 -8.77 -3.54
CA SER A 243 13.35 -9.10 -2.20
C SER A 243 14.05 -10.45 -2.16
N LYS A 244 13.61 -11.42 -2.96
CA LYS A 244 14.32 -12.71 -3.12
C LYS A 244 15.70 -12.56 -3.77
N LEU A 245 15.90 -11.51 -4.57
CA LEU A 245 17.19 -11.15 -5.17
C LEU A 245 18.01 -10.21 -4.27
N ALA A 246 17.62 -10.05 -3.00
CA ALA A 246 18.23 -9.12 -2.04
C ALA A 246 18.23 -7.64 -2.50
N ALA A 247 17.30 -7.27 -3.39
CA ALA A 247 17.12 -5.92 -3.88
C ALA A 247 15.77 -5.33 -3.46
N SER A 248 15.72 -4.01 -3.23
CA SER A 248 14.47 -3.29 -2.94
C SER A 248 13.92 -2.64 -4.21
N PHE A 249 12.63 -2.78 -4.44
CA PHE A 249 11.93 -2.05 -5.50
C PHE A 249 12.00 -0.53 -5.27
N GLN A 250 12.55 0.22 -6.24
CA GLN A 250 12.66 1.69 -6.15
C GLN A 250 11.64 2.37 -7.07
N SER A 251 11.71 2.13 -8.37
CA SER A 251 10.80 2.71 -9.36
C SER A 251 10.57 1.76 -10.52
N MET A 252 9.51 2.02 -11.29
CA MET A 252 9.17 1.31 -12.52
C MET A 252 8.60 2.27 -13.55
N GLU A 253 9.02 2.11 -14.79
CA GLU A 253 8.51 2.85 -15.93
C GLU A 253 8.02 1.87 -16.99
N VAL A 254 6.76 2.04 -17.41
CA VAL A 254 6.13 1.20 -18.44
C VAL A 254 5.58 2.11 -19.52
N ARG A 255 5.97 1.88 -20.78
CA ARG A 255 5.50 2.65 -21.93
C ARG A 255 4.91 1.74 -22.99
N ASN A 256 3.80 2.13 -23.59
CA ASN A 256 3.33 1.59 -24.85
C ASN A 256 2.99 2.72 -25.85
N SER A 257 2.37 2.36 -26.99
CA SER A 257 1.97 3.32 -28.03
C SER A 257 0.87 4.31 -27.62
N ASN A 258 0.11 4.00 -26.57
CA ASN A 258 -1.11 4.67 -26.13
C ASN A 258 -0.90 5.42 -24.80
N PHE A 259 -0.09 4.87 -23.89
CA PHE A 259 0.14 5.46 -22.57
C PHE A 259 1.55 5.20 -22.03
N ALA A 260 1.96 6.04 -21.08
CA ALA A 260 3.12 5.84 -20.22
C ALA A 260 2.67 5.83 -18.75
N ALA A 261 3.16 4.87 -17.98
CA ALA A 261 2.93 4.74 -16.55
C ALA A 261 4.26 4.78 -15.79
N PHE A 262 4.30 5.59 -14.73
CA PHE A 262 5.46 5.77 -13.87
C PHE A 262 5.07 5.42 -12.45
N ILE A 263 5.82 4.55 -11.80
CA ILE A 263 5.66 4.19 -10.39
C ILE A 263 6.95 4.58 -9.68
N ASP A 264 6.85 5.44 -8.68
CA ASP A 264 8.02 5.88 -7.90
C ASP A 264 7.65 6.12 -6.43
N VAL A 265 8.67 6.12 -5.58
CA VAL A 265 8.53 6.51 -4.18
C VAL A 265 8.10 7.97 -4.15
N PHE A 266 6.94 8.24 -3.55
CA PHE A 266 6.44 9.59 -3.39
C PHE A 266 6.91 10.15 -2.05
N THR A 267 6.48 9.57 -0.94
CA THR A 267 6.94 9.93 0.41
C THR A 267 7.68 8.78 1.06
N SER A 268 8.21 8.98 2.27
CA SER A 268 8.77 7.88 3.07
C SER A 268 7.78 6.74 3.31
N ASN A 269 6.47 7.01 3.24
CA ASN A 269 5.38 6.06 3.52
C ASN A 269 4.48 5.75 2.31
N THR A 270 4.73 6.33 1.13
CA THR A 270 3.85 6.15 -0.04
C THR A 270 4.60 5.98 -1.36
N TYR A 271 4.01 5.21 -2.27
CA TYR A 271 4.33 5.22 -3.70
C TYR A 271 3.25 6.00 -4.45
N VAL A 272 3.64 6.64 -5.55
CA VAL A 272 2.71 7.22 -6.53
C VAL A 272 2.84 6.48 -7.84
N MET A 273 1.70 6.23 -8.49
CA MET A 273 1.65 5.84 -9.89
C MET A 273 0.99 6.94 -10.68
N VAL A 274 1.61 7.34 -11.78
CA VAL A 274 1.10 8.36 -12.70
C VAL A 274 0.93 7.72 -14.06
N ILE A 275 -0.26 7.84 -14.63
CA ILE A 275 -0.59 7.39 -15.99
C ILE A 275 -0.88 8.61 -16.85
N MET A 276 -0.23 8.67 -18.01
CA MET A 276 -0.43 9.71 -19.00
C MET A 276 -0.61 9.08 -20.37
N SER A 277 -1.67 9.45 -21.07
CA SER A 277 -1.86 9.22 -22.50
C SER A 277 -1.08 10.30 -23.24
N ASP A 278 -0.27 9.90 -24.21
CA ASP A 278 0.58 10.85 -24.93
C ASP A 278 -0.07 11.24 -26.28
N PRO A 279 -0.38 12.53 -26.53
CA PRO A 279 -0.73 13.00 -27.88
C PRO A 279 0.47 13.05 -28.85
N SER A 280 1.70 12.86 -28.36
CA SER A 280 2.97 13.14 -29.04
C SER A 280 3.94 11.95 -29.22
N ILE A 281 3.51 10.68 -29.01
CA ILE A 281 4.26 9.49 -29.51
C ILE A 281 3.98 9.29 -31.01
N ARG A 282 4.25 10.30 -31.83
CA ARG A 282 4.67 10.07 -33.21
C ARG A 282 6.19 10.19 -33.19
N LYS A 283 6.88 9.11 -33.51
CA LYS A 283 8.34 9.07 -33.65
C LYS A 283 8.80 10.29 -34.46
N CYS A 284 9.47 11.25 -33.83
CA CYS A 284 10.26 12.22 -34.57
C CYS A 284 11.60 11.53 -34.91
N PRO A 285 11.95 11.27 -36.17
CA PRO A 285 13.11 10.45 -36.51
C PRO A 285 14.48 11.14 -36.31
N THR A 286 14.57 12.37 -35.81
CA THR A 286 15.79 13.16 -36.07
C THR A 286 16.41 13.96 -34.91
N GLU A 287 16.00 13.76 -33.65
CA GLU A 287 16.67 14.45 -32.52
C GLU A 287 16.87 13.54 -31.30
N GLN A 288 17.67 12.48 -31.48
CA GLN A 288 18.19 11.66 -30.39
C GLN A 288 19.36 12.39 -29.70
N LYS A 289 19.09 13.06 -28.58
CA LYS A 289 19.90 13.02 -27.33
C LYS A 289 19.50 14.05 -26.25
N HIS A 290 18.76 15.12 -26.58
CA HIS A 290 18.47 16.18 -25.59
C HIS A 290 17.05 16.20 -25.01
N ILE A 291 16.05 15.64 -25.71
CA ILE A 291 14.64 15.72 -25.29
C ILE A 291 14.25 14.59 -24.30
N HIS A 292 14.94 13.44 -24.35
CA HIS A 292 14.68 12.29 -23.47
C HIS A 292 14.96 12.61 -22.00
N THR A 293 15.96 13.46 -21.74
CA THR A 293 16.29 13.95 -20.40
C THR A 293 15.33 15.07 -19.97
N GLY A 294 14.83 15.89 -20.89
CA GLY A 294 14.04 17.08 -20.58
C GLY A 294 12.63 16.81 -20.06
N ARG A 295 11.89 15.83 -20.60
CA ARG A 295 10.50 15.54 -20.15
C ARG A 295 10.43 14.58 -18.96
N THR A 296 11.30 13.57 -18.91
CA THR A 296 11.46 12.76 -17.70
C THR A 296 12.00 13.65 -16.58
N ALA A 297 13.03 14.48 -16.81
CA ALA A 297 13.42 15.48 -15.81
C ALA A 297 12.32 16.51 -15.55
N LEU A 298 11.49 16.96 -16.49
CA LEU A 298 10.34 17.82 -16.15
C LEU A 298 9.30 17.09 -15.30
N ILE A 299 9.08 15.80 -15.47
CA ILE A 299 8.19 15.02 -14.61
C ILE A 299 8.87 14.76 -13.27
N THR A 300 10.15 14.42 -13.21
CA THR A 300 10.90 14.22 -11.96
C THR A 300 11.11 15.54 -11.22
N THR A 301 11.31 16.66 -11.91
CA THR A 301 11.47 18.03 -11.40
C THR A 301 10.11 18.66 -11.09
N ARG A 302 9.04 18.41 -11.85
CA ARG A 302 7.67 18.79 -11.47
C ARG A 302 7.16 17.90 -10.33
N LEU A 303 7.48 16.61 -10.30
CA LEU A 303 7.26 15.74 -9.15
C LEU A 303 8.05 16.25 -7.96
N PHE A 304 9.33 16.64 -8.10
CA PHE A 304 10.13 17.20 -7.01
C PHE A 304 9.58 18.54 -6.51
N VAL A 305 9.28 19.48 -7.41
CA VAL A 305 8.77 20.82 -7.07
C VAL A 305 7.34 20.72 -6.51
N CYS A 306 6.49 19.85 -7.07
CA CYS A 306 5.16 19.58 -6.54
C CYS A 306 5.19 18.74 -5.26
N PHE A 307 6.19 17.86 -5.07
CA PHE A 307 6.42 17.14 -3.82
C PHE A 307 6.83 18.10 -2.71
N PHE A 308 7.71 19.05 -3.00
CA PHE A 308 8.05 20.14 -2.09
C PHE A 308 6.82 21.01 -1.79
N LEU A 309 6.02 21.40 -2.79
CA LEU A 309 4.76 22.13 -2.58
C LEU A 309 3.72 21.33 -1.80
N PHE A 310 3.60 20.02 -2.04
CA PHE A 310 2.67 19.13 -1.34
C PHE A 310 3.09 18.91 0.12
N GLN A 311 4.39 18.72 0.39
CA GLN A 311 4.93 18.72 1.75
C GLN A 311 4.71 20.07 2.44
N HIS A 312 4.92 21.19 1.75
CA HIS A 312 4.69 22.53 2.29
C HIS A 312 3.21 22.78 2.60
N LEU A 313 2.30 22.33 1.73
CA LEU A 313 0.85 22.41 1.93
C LEU A 313 0.37 21.52 3.10
N GLN A 314 0.94 20.32 3.27
CA GLN A 314 0.66 19.47 4.44
C GLN A 314 1.21 20.05 5.77
N GLN A 315 2.34 20.77 5.72
CA GLN A 315 2.86 21.49 6.89
C GLN A 315 2.01 22.72 7.23
N LEU A 316 1.52 23.46 6.22
CA LEU A 316 0.65 24.65 6.41
C LEU A 316 -0.73 24.30 7.00
N SER A 317 -1.30 23.13 6.65
CA SER A 317 -2.56 22.67 7.26
C SER A 317 -2.40 22.24 8.72
N SER A 318 -1.18 21.88 9.14
CA SER A 318 -0.87 21.49 10.53
C SER A 318 -0.53 22.69 11.42
N THR A 319 -0.24 23.87 10.84
CA THR A 319 0.15 25.09 11.55
C THR A 319 -0.94 26.16 11.62
N SER A 320 -2.15 25.88 11.10
CA SER A 320 -3.28 26.83 11.09
C SER A 320 -3.80 27.25 12.49
N VAL A 321 -3.22 26.74 13.58
CA VAL A 321 -3.53 27.16 14.95
C VAL A 321 -2.60 28.31 15.44
N MET A 322 -1.54 28.69 14.71
CA MET A 322 -0.50 29.60 15.25
C MET A 322 -0.05 30.74 14.32
N LEU A 323 -0.85 31.13 13.32
CA LEU A 323 -0.49 32.22 12.38
C LEU A 323 -1.56 33.31 12.25
N GLY A 324 -2.20 33.65 13.37
CA GLY A 324 -3.08 34.82 13.48
C GLY A 324 -2.37 36.16 13.72
N ASN A 325 -1.06 36.18 14.02
CA ASN A 325 -0.39 37.38 14.56
C ASN A 325 0.96 37.74 13.89
N THR A 326 1.12 37.52 12.58
CA THR A 326 2.35 37.97 11.88
C THR A 326 2.14 38.30 10.39
N LEU A 327 1.00 38.89 10.04
CA LEU A 327 0.76 39.46 8.71
C LEU A 327 0.47 40.97 8.82
N ARG A 328 1.49 41.72 9.27
CA ARG A 328 1.59 43.18 9.14
C ARG A 328 3.06 43.61 9.02
N SER A 329 3.75 43.07 8.04
CA SER A 329 4.92 43.68 7.43
C SER A 329 5.22 42.88 6.17
N TRP A 330 5.84 43.50 5.17
CA TRP A 330 6.16 42.93 3.85
C TRP A 330 5.09 43.17 2.77
N SER A 331 4.74 44.44 2.62
CA SER A 331 4.45 45.02 1.30
C SER A 331 5.75 45.34 0.59
N GLY A 332 5.98 44.74 -0.58
CA GLY A 332 6.84 45.31 -1.61
C GLY A 332 7.90 44.36 -2.13
N TRP A 333 7.61 43.68 -3.24
CA TRP A 333 8.62 43.31 -4.24
C TRP A 333 7.97 43.34 -5.63
N THR A 334 8.40 44.32 -6.41
CA THR A 334 8.25 44.47 -7.86
C THR A 334 9.15 43.46 -8.60
N ALA A 335 8.72 43.06 -9.79
CA ALA A 335 9.44 42.17 -10.72
C ALA A 335 10.83 42.69 -11.12
N PRO A 336 11.70 41.81 -11.63
CA PRO A 336 12.45 42.19 -12.82
C PRO A 336 12.57 41.11 -13.92
N SER A 337 12.82 41.68 -15.09
CA SER A 337 13.03 41.17 -16.44
C SER A 337 14.37 40.44 -16.67
N THR A 338 14.34 39.53 -17.65
CA THR A 338 15.40 39.11 -18.61
C THR A 338 16.86 39.54 -18.36
N ALA A 339 17.77 38.56 -18.24
CA ALA A 339 19.08 38.54 -18.92
C ALA A 339 19.76 37.16 -18.76
N CYS A 340 20.16 36.57 -19.88
CA CYS A 340 21.14 35.47 -19.94
C CYS A 340 22.56 36.02 -19.75
N THR A 341 23.36 35.38 -18.92
CA THR A 341 24.82 35.23 -19.12
C THR A 341 25.33 34.02 -18.34
N CYS A 342 26.02 33.12 -19.03
CA CYS A 342 26.79 32.02 -18.47
C CYS A 342 28.05 32.54 -17.77
N GLU A 343 28.33 32.04 -16.57
CA GLU A 343 29.69 32.05 -16.00
C GLU A 343 29.94 30.73 -15.27
N CYS A 344 30.86 29.95 -15.83
CA CYS A 344 31.50 28.81 -15.18
C CYS A 344 32.50 29.35 -14.14
N ALA A 345 32.34 28.99 -12.88
CA ALA A 345 33.36 29.18 -11.85
C ALA A 345 33.72 27.84 -11.21
N SER A 346 34.91 27.40 -11.55
CA SER A 346 35.68 26.28 -10.99
C SER A 346 36.28 26.64 -9.62
N SER A 347 36.11 25.78 -8.61
CA SER A 347 37.06 25.68 -7.49
C SER A 347 36.82 24.43 -6.64
N LEU A 348 37.59 23.36 -6.88
CA LEU A 348 37.87 22.30 -5.91
C LEU A 348 39.36 21.90 -6.06
N PRO A 349 40.14 21.80 -4.96
CA PRO A 349 41.56 21.49 -5.04
C PRO A 349 41.84 19.97 -5.21
N PRO A 350 43.02 19.58 -5.75
CA PRO A 350 43.33 18.19 -6.11
C PRO A 350 43.81 17.33 -4.92
N PRO A 351 43.68 15.98 -5.01
CA PRO A 351 44.17 15.06 -3.98
C PRO A 351 45.68 14.77 -4.09
N PRO A 352 46.34 14.32 -3.00
CA PRO A 352 47.78 14.04 -2.99
C PRO A 352 48.17 12.68 -3.63
N PRO A 353 49.44 12.51 -4.06
CA PRO A 353 49.89 11.37 -4.85
C PRO A 353 50.20 10.09 -4.04
N PRO A 354 50.24 8.91 -4.69
CA PRO A 354 50.44 7.62 -4.02
C PRO A 354 51.90 7.34 -3.66
N ARG A 355 52.13 6.68 -2.51
CA ARG A 355 53.44 6.19 -2.06
C ARG A 355 53.74 4.80 -2.62
N ILE A 356 54.92 4.64 -3.19
CA ILE A 356 55.52 3.39 -3.67
C ILE A 356 56.34 2.77 -2.51
N PRO A 357 56.25 1.45 -2.25
CA PRO A 357 57.27 0.72 -1.49
C PRO A 357 58.28 0.01 -2.42
N PRO A 358 59.52 -0.25 -1.96
CA PRO A 358 60.63 -0.64 -2.82
C PRO A 358 60.69 -2.13 -3.14
N SER A 359 61.38 -2.41 -4.25
CA SER A 359 61.73 -3.69 -4.85
C SER A 359 62.72 -4.54 -4.05
N ALA A 360 62.56 -5.86 -4.07
CA ALA A 360 63.65 -6.82 -3.88
C ALA A 360 63.50 -8.04 -4.82
N ASN A 361 64.31 -8.00 -5.86
CA ASN A 361 65.06 -9.06 -6.58
C ASN A 361 64.65 -10.55 -6.56
N GLN A 362 64.61 -11.10 -7.80
CA GLN A 362 65.33 -12.28 -8.34
C GLN A 362 65.06 -13.65 -7.64
N SER A 363 64.82 -14.79 -8.31
CA SER A 363 65.28 -15.27 -9.60
C SER A 363 64.54 -16.57 -10.01
N THR A 364 64.70 -16.91 -11.30
CA THR A 364 64.92 -18.27 -11.88
C THR A 364 63.75 -19.22 -12.20
N ALA A 365 63.73 -19.57 -13.51
CA ALA A 365 63.54 -20.91 -14.10
C ALA A 365 62.10 -21.47 -14.19
N ARG A 366 61.64 -22.20 -15.23
CA ARG A 366 62.01 -22.51 -16.62
C ARG A 366 60.92 -23.52 -17.10
N ARG A 367 60.48 -23.46 -18.38
CA ARG A 367 59.89 -24.55 -19.23
C ARG A 367 58.52 -25.15 -18.81
N ARG A 368 57.46 -25.09 -19.64
CA ARG A 368 57.10 -25.83 -20.90
C ARG A 368 56.51 -27.24 -20.70
N HIS A 369 55.41 -27.48 -21.43
CA HIS A 369 54.73 -28.74 -21.84
C HIS A 369 53.83 -29.42 -20.77
N VAL A 370 52.72 -30.12 -21.04
CA VAL A 370 51.84 -30.44 -22.20
C VAL A 370 50.62 -31.20 -21.62
N ALA A 371 49.47 -31.13 -22.31
CA ALA A 371 48.30 -32.04 -22.39
C ALA A 371 47.71 -32.79 -21.16
N ASP A 372 46.37 -32.78 -21.07
CA ASP A 372 45.46 -33.95 -21.22
C ASP A 372 44.06 -33.52 -20.70
N SER A 373 43.01 -33.46 -21.52
CA SER A 373 42.16 -34.55 -22.00
C SER A 373 41.60 -35.44 -20.90
N GLN A 374 40.32 -35.23 -20.54
CA GLN A 374 39.20 -36.14 -20.81
C GLN A 374 38.11 -35.99 -19.75
N LEU A 375 36.93 -35.60 -20.23
CA LEU A 375 35.65 -35.84 -19.59
C LEU A 375 35.31 -37.33 -19.76
N GLN A 376 34.93 -37.96 -18.65
CA GLN A 376 33.87 -38.95 -18.58
C GLN A 376 32.94 -38.56 -17.44
#